data_AF-A0A914EES4-F1
#
_entry.id   AF-A0A914EES4-F1
#
_cell.length_a   1.000
_cell.length_b   1.000
_cell.length_c   1.000
_cell.angle_alpha   90.00
_cell.angle_beta   90.00
_cell.angle_gamma   90.00
#
_symmetry.space_group_name_H-M   'P 1'
#
loop_
_entity.id
_entity.type
_entity.pdbx_description
1 polymer ?
#
loop_
_entity_poly.entity_id
_entity_poly.type
_entity_poly.pdbx_seq_one_letter_code
_entity_poly.pdbx_strand_id
1 'polypeptide(L)' 'GENAVQTFAGKDGQESVTIELPFDEAVTFKFQSYRNAYGNDDGGKIEGQIPSLHFLVHWPEN' A
#
# COMPACT_ATOMS: atom_id res chain seq x y z
N GLY A 1 -1.66 -22.51 -23.75
CA GLY A 1 -2.02 -21.17 -23.28
C GLY A 1 -2.34 -21.28 -21.82
N GLU A 2 -1.57 -20.61 -20.96
CA GLU A 2 -1.86 -20.60 -19.53
C GLU A 2 -3.11 -19.76 -19.31
N ASN A 3 -4.18 -20.39 -18.82
CA ASN A 3 -5.34 -19.68 -18.32
C ASN A 3 -4.96 -19.02 -17.01
N ALA A 4 -4.40 -17.81 -17.07
CA ALA A 4 -4.16 -17.01 -15.88
C ALA A 4 -5.51 -16.81 -15.16
N VAL A 5 -5.59 -17.24 -13.91
CA VAL A 5 -6.77 -17.04 -13.07
C VAL A 5 -6.90 -15.53 -12.83
N GLN A 6 -7.99 -14.94 -13.33
CA GLN A 6 -8.30 -13.54 -13.03
C GLN A 6 -8.77 -13.43 -11.57
N THR A 7 -8.11 -12.56 -10.81
CA THR A 7 -8.50 -12.23 -9.43
C THR A 7 -9.12 -10.84 -9.38
N PHE A 8 -9.91 -10.56 -8.33
CA PHE A 8 -10.40 -9.20 -8.09
C PHE A 8 -9.23 -8.26 -7.76
N ALA A 9 -9.19 -7.11 -8.41
CA ALA A 9 -8.19 -6.06 -8.17
C ALA A 9 -8.84 -4.86 -7.49
N GLY A 10 -8.08 -4.20 -6.61
CA GLY A 10 -8.45 -2.91 -6.05
C GLY A 10 -8.33 -1.80 -7.10
N LYS A 11 -9.09 -0.73 -6.88
CA LYS A 11 -9.08 0.50 -7.68
C LYS A 11 -9.01 1.71 -6.76
N ASP A 12 -8.75 2.89 -7.33
CA ASP A 12 -8.72 4.16 -6.62
C ASP A 12 -7.71 4.18 -5.46
N GLY A 13 -6.55 3.59 -5.70
CA GLY A 13 -5.45 3.56 -4.74
C GLY A 13 -5.06 4.97 -4.26
N GLN A 14 -4.81 5.08 -2.95
CA GLN A 14 -4.46 6.34 -2.29
C GLN A 14 -2.94 6.52 -2.24
N GLU A 15 -2.46 7.73 -2.54
CA GLU A 15 -1.01 8.04 -2.42
C GLU A 15 -0.51 7.92 -0.97
N SER A 16 -1.38 8.25 -0.01
CA SER A 16 -1.09 8.08 1.41
C SER A 16 -2.35 7.74 2.20
N VAL A 17 -2.16 6.97 3.27
CA VAL A 17 -3.20 6.67 4.26
C VAL A 17 -2.65 6.97 5.64
N THR A 18 -3.37 7.78 6.42
CA THR A 18 -3.06 8.09 7.82
C THR A 18 -3.97 7.29 8.74
N ILE A 19 -3.37 6.62 9.72
CA ILE A 19 -4.06 5.88 10.78
C ILE A 19 -3.78 6.58 12.10
N GLU A 20 -4.84 7.06 12.75
CA GLU A 20 -4.77 7.62 14.09
C GLU A 20 -4.47 6.50 15.10
N LEU A 21 -3.53 6.76 16.00
CA LEU A 21 -3.13 5.90 17.11
C LEU A 21 -3.59 6.51 18.44
N PRO A 22 -3.51 5.77 19.55
CA PRO A 22 -3.68 6.35 20.88
C PRO A 22 -2.70 7.50 21.16
N PHE A 23 -3.01 8.33 22.16
CA PHE A 23 -2.16 9.43 22.65
C PHE A 23 -1.87 10.54 21.64
N ASP A 24 -2.84 10.83 20.76
CA ASP A 24 -2.74 11.86 19.72
C ASP A 24 -1.55 11.63 18.76
N GLU A 25 -1.13 10.37 18.60
CA GLU A 25 -0.14 9.95 17.63
C GLU A 25 -0.81 9.48 16.33
N ALA A 26 -0.08 9.48 15.21
CA ALA A 26 -0.56 8.95 13.94
C ALA A 26 0.56 8.32 13.14
N VAL A 27 0.22 7.31 12.33
CA VAL A 27 1.12 6.70 11.35
C VAL A 27 0.60 6.94 9.95
N THR A 28 1.44 7.52 9.10
CA THR A 28 1.13 7.73 7.68
C THR A 28 1.92 6.75 6.82
N PHE A 29 1.20 5.89 6.10
CA PHE A 29 1.75 5.06 5.04
C PHE A 29 1.72 5.84 3.72
N LYS A 30 2.85 5.84 2.99
CA LYS A 30 2.95 6.43 1.65
C LYS A 30 3.21 5.32 0.63
N PHE A 31 2.40 5.30 -0.43
CA PHE A 31 2.46 4.29 -1.48
C PHE A 31 3.11 4.87 -2.73
N GLN A 32 4.09 4.16 -3.27
CA GLN A 32 4.77 4.54 -4.50
C GLN A 32 4.85 3.32 -5.40
N SER A 33 4.53 3.52 -6.68
CA SER A 33 4.84 2.53 -7.70
C SER A 33 6.34 2.36 -7.80
N TYR A 34 6.79 1.13 -7.95
CA TYR A 34 8.18 0.87 -8.24
C TYR A 34 8.49 1.30 -9.68
N ARG A 35 9.53 2.10 -9.88
CA ARG A 35 10.00 2.40 -11.24
C ARG A 35 10.69 1.17 -11.80
N ASN A 36 10.22 0.67 -12.93
CA ASN A 36 10.96 -0.37 -13.65
C ASN A 36 12.29 0.20 -14.19
N ALA A 37 13.16 -0.67 -14.69
CA ALA A 37 14.50 -0.30 -15.18
C ALA A 37 14.51 0.78 -16.30
N TYR A 38 13.35 1.04 -16.92
CA TYR A 38 13.18 2.04 -17.97
C TYR A 38 12.65 3.38 -17.46
N GLY A 39 12.51 3.54 -16.13
CA GLY A 39 12.09 4.79 -15.50
C GLY A 39 10.59 5.07 -15.57
N ASN A 40 9.78 4.17 -16.14
CA ASN A 40 8.33 4.30 -16.19
C ASN A 40 7.70 3.80 -14.88
N ASP A 41 6.76 4.58 -14.36
CA ASP A 41 5.83 4.18 -13.29
C ASP A 41 4.90 3.12 -13.87
N ASP A 42 4.78 1.96 -13.23
CA ASP A 42 3.95 0.85 -13.70
C ASP A 42 2.45 1.03 -13.39
N GLY A 43 2.08 2.16 -12.77
CA GLY A 43 0.71 2.46 -12.38
C GLY A 43 0.19 1.62 -11.20
N GLY A 44 1.03 0.76 -10.62
CA GLY A 44 0.63 -0.23 -9.61
C GLY A 44 0.10 0.38 -8.31
N LYS A 45 0.34 1.67 -8.06
CA LYS A 45 -0.23 2.40 -6.91
C LYS A 45 -1.72 2.76 -7.06
N ILE A 46 -2.28 2.75 -8.27
CA ILE A 46 -3.66 3.21 -8.53
C ILE A 46 -4.63 2.03 -8.61
N GLU A 47 -4.24 0.96 -9.32
CA GLU A 47 -5.03 -0.26 -9.46
C GLU A 47 -4.12 -1.48 -9.35
N GLY A 48 -4.64 -2.56 -8.75
CA GLY A 48 -3.87 -3.81 -8.66
C GLY A 48 -4.15 -4.63 -7.41
N GLN A 49 -3.09 -5.27 -6.92
CA GLN A 49 -3.11 -6.19 -5.79
C GLN A 49 -2.39 -5.60 -4.57
N ILE A 50 -2.49 -6.30 -3.44
CA ILE A 50 -2.03 -5.87 -2.10
C ILE A 50 -2.97 -4.79 -1.51
N PRO A 51 -4.24 -5.14 -1.24
CA PRO A 51 -5.23 -4.17 -0.75
C PRO A 51 -5.04 -3.78 0.72
N SER A 52 -4.30 -4.56 1.52
CA SER A 52 -4.15 -4.32 2.96
C SER A 52 -2.73 -4.57 3.46
N LEU A 53 -2.34 -3.78 4.47
CA LEU A 53 -1.13 -3.96 5.26
C LEU A 53 -1.54 -4.09 6.73
N HIS A 54 -1.04 -5.14 7.39
CA HIS A 54 -1.28 -5.39 8.80
C HIS A 54 0.01 -5.05 9.55
N PHE A 55 -0.09 -4.17 10.55
CA PHE A 55 1.07 -3.68 11.30
C PHE A 55 0.83 -3.74 12.81
N LEU A 56 1.94 -3.82 13.54
CA LEU A 56 2.00 -3.71 14.99
C LEU A 56 2.88 -2.52 15.33
N VAL A 57 2.47 -1.74 16.31
CA VAL A 57 3.28 -0.66 16.87
C VAL A 57 3.82 -1.15 18.22
N HIS A 58 5.07 -0.84 18.51
CA HIS A 58 5.70 -1.15 19.78
C HIS A 58 5.95 0.17 20.51
N TRP A 59 5.29 0.35 21.64
CA TRP A 59 5.49 1.52 22.49
C TRP A 59 6.69 1.24 23.39
N PRO A 60 7.60 2.21 23.56
CA PRO A 60 8.72 2.04 24.49
C PRO A 60 8.19 1.75 25.90
N GLU A 61 8.75 0.74 26.55
CA GLU A 61 8.51 0.48 27.97
C GLU A 61 9.17 1.59 28.78
N ASN A 62 8.37 2.28 29.61
CA ASN A 62 8.83 3.32 30.52
C ASN A 62 9.67 2.76 31.67
#